data_AF-A0A2G3PPU6-F1
#
_entry.id   AF-A0A2G3PPU6-F1
#
_cell.length_a   1.000
_cell.length_b   1.000
_cell.length_c   1.000
_cell.angle_alpha   90.00
_cell.angle_beta   90.00
_cell.angle_gamma   90.00
#
_symmetry.space_group_name_H-M   'P 1'
#
loop_
_entity.id
_entity.type
_entity.pdbx_description
1 polymer ?
#
loop_
_entity_poly.entity_id
_entity_poly.type
_entity_poly.pdbx_seq_one_letter_code
_entity_poly.pdbx_strand_id
1 'polypeptide(L)'
;MTATAGAEPDAPPTTEPESPQRRWLAFGFANLIVAMAISMVTWYVLADPTTSPWSFYPLPFNAALFWAILFIVFIGFNCGFVGFDRLSQPLRGLAILGSTSVFAVAVTWLLGSGLGSISPDFAGSREGGLGYFTGALFVLFGFATWVMVVLNWQHWPWTALKMTQPLIGLCEIAFIAVPTLTLYVVFGLPSVSLSATDPLMTVDTVLGWFYSIVVAVILTGQTLDNWPWKLFGGGGRTAVAATLGNLCLGTAIYFLMIPLAEVLLGSQASDELGSVLHQFPAQIGVCWAFWMIFWANGFGNRFAPPVRAVLTLVLAVGTFLLYYSVVAEHVLHEPEVAAGVNGNALGFIDWLVLWTLIYVVGFESLGLRRWGPRPADIDEETTTDS
;
A
#
# COMPACT_ATOMS: atom_id res chain seq x y z
N MET A 1 53.23 37.03 -49.20
CA MET A 1 51.82 37.01 -48.79
C MET A 1 51.71 36.07 -47.61
N THR A 2 51.59 36.64 -46.41
CA THR A 2 51.44 35.93 -45.13
C THR A 2 49.97 35.66 -44.90
N ALA A 3 49.59 34.38 -44.81
CA ALA A 3 48.22 33.97 -44.49
C ALA A 3 48.18 33.35 -43.08
N THR A 4 47.33 33.98 -42.28
CA THR A 4 46.90 33.81 -40.90
C THR A 4 46.54 32.40 -40.46
N ALA A 5 46.85 32.14 -39.18
CA ALA A 5 46.40 31.03 -38.37
C ALA A 5 44.86 30.91 -38.32
N GLY A 6 44.36 29.68 -38.48
CA GLY A 6 42.99 29.30 -38.10
C GLY A 6 43.06 28.48 -36.82
N ALA A 7 42.51 29.01 -35.73
CA ALA A 7 42.28 28.29 -34.49
C ALA A 7 41.21 27.22 -34.73
N GLU A 8 41.48 25.98 -34.30
CA GLU A 8 40.47 24.92 -34.17
C GLU A 8 39.38 25.36 -33.17
N PRO A 9 38.09 25.14 -33.46
CA PRO A 9 37.05 25.35 -32.46
C PRO A 9 37.13 24.25 -31.40
N ASP A 10 37.19 24.64 -30.13
CA ASP A 10 37.09 23.74 -28.98
C ASP A 10 35.89 22.80 -29.14
N ALA A 11 36.18 21.49 -29.13
CA ALA A 11 35.15 20.47 -29.10
C ALA A 11 34.25 20.69 -27.87
N PRO A 12 32.91 20.61 -28.00
CA PRO A 12 32.02 20.72 -26.85
C PRO A 12 32.37 19.62 -25.83
N PRO A 13 32.27 19.89 -24.52
CA PRO A 13 32.59 18.91 -23.50
C PRO A 13 31.74 17.65 -23.73
N THR A 14 32.43 16.53 -23.95
CA THR A 14 31.84 15.19 -23.94
C THR A 14 31.24 14.96 -22.57
N THR A 15 29.93 15.22 -22.44
CA THR A 15 29.14 14.69 -21.33
C THR A 15 29.24 13.17 -21.41
N GLU A 16 29.97 12.58 -20.46
CA GLU A 16 30.04 11.13 -20.31
C GLU A 16 28.61 10.57 -20.31
N PRO A 17 28.33 9.51 -21.09
CA PRO A 17 27.03 8.87 -21.04
C PRO A 17 26.84 8.31 -19.62
N GLU A 18 25.94 8.92 -18.84
CA GLU A 18 25.56 8.40 -17.53
C GLU A 18 25.26 6.90 -17.62
N SER A 19 26.00 6.10 -16.86
CA SER A 19 25.81 4.65 -16.78
C SER A 19 24.33 4.32 -16.50
N PRO A 20 23.73 3.32 -17.19
CA PRO A 20 22.34 2.88 -16.96
C PRO A 20 22.00 2.66 -15.48
N GLN A 21 22.99 2.20 -14.69
CA GLN A 21 22.88 1.93 -13.25
C GLN A 21 22.54 3.17 -12.39
N ARG A 22 22.90 4.40 -12.80
CA ARG A 22 22.58 5.62 -12.03
C ARG A 22 21.17 6.16 -12.32
N ARG A 23 20.62 5.86 -13.50
CA ARG A 23 19.35 6.44 -13.96
C ARG A 23 18.14 5.85 -13.23
N TRP A 24 18.11 4.55 -12.97
CA TRP A 24 16.99 3.93 -12.26
C TRP A 24 16.91 4.34 -10.79
N LEU A 25 18.06 4.52 -10.12
CA LEU A 25 18.11 5.05 -8.76
C LEU A 25 17.59 6.50 -8.72
N ALA A 26 18.08 7.35 -9.62
CA ALA A 26 17.61 8.73 -9.73
C ALA A 26 16.10 8.79 -10.03
N PHE A 27 15.60 7.92 -10.90
CA PHE A 27 14.18 7.80 -11.21
C PHE A 27 13.35 7.38 -9.99
N GLY A 28 13.78 6.36 -9.25
CA GLY A 28 13.09 5.92 -8.04
C GLY A 28 13.09 6.98 -6.94
N PHE A 29 14.22 7.64 -6.68
CA PHE A 29 14.27 8.75 -5.72
C PHE A 29 13.43 9.96 -6.16
N ALA A 30 13.43 10.31 -7.45
CA ALA A 30 12.60 11.39 -7.97
C ALA A 30 11.10 11.08 -7.79
N ASN A 31 10.67 9.84 -8.06
CA ASN A 31 9.31 9.41 -7.78
C ASN A 31 8.96 9.48 -6.30
N LEU A 32 9.90 9.11 -5.42
CA LEU A 32 9.69 9.14 -3.97
C LEU A 32 9.46 10.57 -3.50
N ILE A 33 10.28 11.51 -3.97
CA ILE A 33 10.17 12.94 -3.67
C ILE A 33 8.83 13.48 -4.15
N VAL A 34 8.41 13.17 -5.39
CA VAL A 34 7.13 13.66 -5.92
C VAL A 34 5.94 13.06 -5.17
N ALA A 35 5.94 11.74 -4.93
CA ALA A 35 4.88 11.08 -4.17
C ALA A 35 4.79 11.64 -2.75
N MET A 36 5.91 11.85 -2.07
CA MET A 36 5.97 12.46 -0.75
C MET A 36 5.46 13.90 -0.77
N ALA A 37 5.91 14.72 -1.71
CA ALA A 37 5.50 16.12 -1.81
C ALA A 37 3.98 16.26 -2.05
N ILE A 38 3.42 15.46 -2.96
CA ILE A 38 1.98 15.48 -3.23
C ILE A 38 1.21 14.97 -1.99
N SER A 39 1.69 13.90 -1.35
CA SER A 39 1.07 13.36 -0.13
C SER A 39 1.04 14.40 0.98
N MET A 40 2.14 15.10 1.21
CA MET A 40 2.26 16.19 2.19
C MET A 40 1.32 17.35 1.89
N VAL A 41 1.34 17.88 0.67
CA VAL A 41 0.48 19.01 0.27
C VAL A 41 -0.98 18.65 0.46
N THR A 42 -1.38 17.46 0.02
CA THR A 42 -2.77 17.04 0.12
C THR A 42 -3.18 16.61 1.52
N TRP A 43 -2.25 16.14 2.36
CA TRP A 43 -2.47 15.93 3.79
C TRP A 43 -2.81 17.25 4.49
N TYR A 44 -1.99 18.29 4.32
CA TYR A 44 -2.27 19.62 4.90
C TYR A 44 -3.58 20.22 4.42
N VAL A 45 -3.99 19.90 3.19
CA VAL A 45 -5.27 20.36 2.67
C VAL A 45 -6.44 19.56 3.23
N LEU A 46 -6.33 18.23 3.43
CA LEU A 46 -7.49 17.36 3.66
C LEU A 46 -7.58 16.73 5.06
N ALA A 47 -6.47 16.51 5.73
CA ALA A 47 -6.37 15.60 6.88
C ALA A 47 -5.54 16.13 8.05
N ASP A 48 -4.68 17.13 7.86
CA ASP A 48 -3.89 17.65 8.98
C ASP A 48 -4.81 18.17 10.11
N PRO A 49 -4.66 17.69 11.36
CA PRO A 49 -5.56 18.04 12.46
C PRO A 49 -5.55 19.52 12.85
N THR A 50 -4.50 20.25 12.46
CA THR A 50 -4.27 21.64 12.90
C THR A 50 -4.39 22.65 11.78
N THR A 51 -3.91 22.32 10.58
CA THR A 51 -3.87 23.24 9.44
C THR A 51 -4.98 23.02 8.43
N SER A 52 -5.54 21.80 8.36
CA SER A 52 -6.56 21.53 7.34
C SER A 52 -7.80 22.41 7.59
N PRO A 53 -8.34 23.05 6.54
CA PRO A 53 -9.62 23.74 6.65
C PRO A 53 -10.79 22.78 6.88
N TRP A 54 -10.56 21.46 6.77
CA TRP A 54 -11.56 20.42 6.99
C TRP A 54 -11.23 19.62 8.25
N SER A 55 -12.22 19.37 9.10
CA SER A 55 -12.05 18.54 10.30
C SER A 55 -12.33 17.06 10.00
N PHE A 56 -11.62 16.49 9.01
CA PHE A 56 -11.85 15.09 8.60
C PHE A 56 -10.98 14.06 9.32
N TYR A 57 -10.02 14.49 10.12
CA TYR A 57 -9.12 13.60 10.84
C TYR A 57 -9.69 13.16 12.20
N PRO A 58 -9.48 11.89 12.60
CA PRO A 58 -8.97 10.79 11.77
C PRO A 58 -10.07 10.21 10.86
N LEU A 59 -11.33 10.39 11.24
CA LEU A 59 -12.51 9.93 10.52
C LEU A 59 -13.40 11.12 10.15
N PRO A 60 -13.97 11.16 8.94
CA PRO A 60 -14.09 10.06 7.97
C PRO A 60 -12.88 9.87 7.01
N PHE A 61 -11.81 10.65 7.14
CA PHE A 61 -10.68 10.63 6.18
C PHE A 61 -10.09 9.22 6.00
N ASN A 62 -9.69 8.55 7.08
CA ASN A 62 -9.07 7.22 7.01
C ASN A 62 -10.01 6.16 6.40
N ALA A 63 -11.32 6.28 6.65
CA ALA A 63 -12.29 5.36 6.04
C ALA A 63 -12.35 5.54 4.52
N ALA A 64 -12.41 6.78 4.04
CA ALA A 64 -12.36 7.08 2.61
C ALA A 64 -11.03 6.64 1.99
N LEU A 65 -9.90 6.84 2.68
CA LEU A 65 -8.59 6.37 2.25
C LEU A 65 -8.57 4.85 2.01
N PHE A 66 -9.05 4.04 2.95
CA PHE A 66 -9.04 2.59 2.78
C PHE A 66 -9.89 2.17 1.57
N TRP A 67 -11.08 2.74 1.39
CA TRP A 67 -11.90 2.48 0.20
C TRP A 67 -11.26 2.96 -1.10
N ALA A 68 -10.49 4.06 -1.07
CA ALA A 68 -9.74 4.56 -2.21
C ALA A 68 -8.66 3.55 -2.65
N ILE A 69 -7.86 3.03 -1.71
CA ILE A 69 -6.82 2.05 -2.04
C ILE A 69 -7.47 0.74 -2.51
N LEU A 70 -8.57 0.29 -1.88
CA LEU A 70 -9.28 -0.90 -2.35
C LEU A 70 -9.83 -0.74 -3.77
N PHE A 71 -10.30 0.45 -4.12
CA PHE A 71 -10.72 0.72 -5.50
C PHE A 71 -9.56 0.58 -6.49
N ILE A 72 -8.36 1.08 -6.14
CA ILE A 72 -7.15 0.87 -6.95
C ILE A 72 -6.82 -0.62 -7.09
N VAL A 73 -6.99 -1.42 -6.02
CA VAL A 73 -6.87 -2.89 -6.10
C VAL A 73 -7.85 -3.44 -7.13
N PHE A 74 -9.12 -3.06 -7.08
CA PHE A 74 -10.11 -3.53 -8.06
C PHE A 74 -9.80 -3.14 -9.49
N ILE A 75 -9.53 -1.86 -9.76
CA ILE A 75 -9.33 -1.41 -11.14
C ILE A 75 -7.96 -1.83 -11.68
N GLY A 76 -6.92 -1.79 -10.86
CA GLY A 76 -5.53 -1.99 -11.29
C GLY A 76 -5.09 -3.44 -11.18
N PHE A 77 -5.26 -4.03 -10.00
CA PHE A 77 -4.75 -5.37 -9.71
C PHE A 77 -5.71 -6.44 -10.24
N ASN A 78 -7.00 -6.35 -9.92
CA ASN A 78 -7.97 -7.34 -10.37
C ASN A 78 -8.33 -7.16 -11.85
N CYS A 79 -8.68 -5.95 -12.28
CA CYS A 79 -9.17 -5.69 -13.65
C CYS A 79 -8.09 -5.24 -14.66
N GLY A 80 -6.82 -5.11 -14.25
CA GLY A 80 -5.72 -4.78 -15.17
C GLY A 80 -5.82 -3.41 -15.85
N PHE A 81 -6.46 -2.43 -15.22
CA PHE A 81 -6.74 -1.08 -15.75
C PHE A 81 -7.54 -1.03 -17.05
N VAL A 82 -8.25 -2.10 -17.42
CA VAL A 82 -9.06 -2.11 -18.65
C VAL A 82 -10.06 -0.96 -18.63
N GLY A 83 -10.05 -0.16 -19.71
CA GLY A 83 -10.88 1.03 -19.88
C GLY A 83 -10.13 2.33 -19.58
N PHE A 84 -9.20 2.32 -18.63
CA PHE A 84 -8.29 3.45 -18.36
C PHE A 84 -7.06 3.43 -19.28
N ASP A 85 -6.63 2.25 -19.69
CA ASP A 85 -5.52 2.00 -20.62
C ASP A 85 -5.69 2.66 -22.01
N ARG A 86 -6.93 2.95 -22.40
CA ARG A 86 -7.26 3.66 -23.66
C ARG A 86 -7.05 5.16 -23.61
N LEU A 87 -6.87 5.73 -22.42
CA LEU A 87 -6.70 7.17 -22.23
C LEU A 87 -5.22 7.53 -22.33
N SER A 88 -4.92 8.60 -23.07
CA SER A 88 -3.58 9.18 -23.06
C SER A 88 -3.33 9.95 -21.76
N GLN A 89 -2.08 10.30 -21.51
CA GLN A 89 -1.69 11.01 -20.30
C GLN A 89 -1.76 12.52 -20.55
N PRO A 90 -2.29 13.33 -19.62
CA PRO A 90 -2.60 13.02 -18.22
C PRO A 90 -4.02 12.46 -17.95
N LEU A 91 -4.85 12.26 -18.98
CA LEU A 91 -6.26 11.88 -18.81
C LEU A 91 -6.43 10.53 -18.11
N ARG A 92 -5.55 9.55 -18.35
CA ARG A 92 -5.55 8.27 -17.63
C ARG A 92 -5.43 8.47 -16.11
N GLY A 93 -4.41 9.19 -15.66
CA GLY A 93 -4.19 9.46 -14.23
C GLY A 93 -5.33 10.27 -13.61
N LEU A 94 -5.85 11.27 -14.34
CA LEU A 94 -7.01 12.06 -13.89
C LEU A 94 -8.29 11.22 -13.77
N ALA A 95 -8.54 10.31 -14.71
CA ALA A 95 -9.69 9.41 -14.67
C ALA A 95 -9.57 8.43 -13.49
N ILE A 96 -8.38 7.85 -13.26
CA ILE A 96 -8.12 6.97 -12.12
C ILE A 96 -8.33 7.74 -10.80
N LEU A 97 -7.72 8.92 -10.65
CA LEU A 97 -7.88 9.77 -9.47
C LEU A 97 -9.35 10.13 -9.24
N GLY A 98 -10.05 10.58 -10.28
CA GLY A 98 -11.47 10.96 -10.20
C GLY A 98 -12.37 9.80 -9.79
N SER A 99 -12.23 8.64 -10.45
CA SER A 99 -13.01 7.44 -10.12
C SER A 99 -12.71 6.94 -8.71
N THR A 100 -11.45 6.97 -8.30
CA THR A 100 -11.02 6.56 -6.95
C THR A 100 -11.64 7.46 -5.89
N SER A 101 -11.55 8.78 -6.05
CA SER A 101 -12.12 9.75 -5.11
C SER A 101 -13.64 9.62 -5.02
N VAL A 102 -14.33 9.52 -6.16
CA VAL A 102 -15.80 9.36 -6.19
C VAL A 102 -16.21 8.06 -5.49
N PHE A 103 -15.54 6.94 -5.78
CA PHE A 103 -15.85 5.66 -5.16
C PHE A 103 -15.63 5.69 -3.65
N ALA A 104 -14.48 6.20 -3.20
CA ALA A 104 -14.11 6.30 -1.79
C ALA A 104 -15.14 7.10 -0.98
N VAL A 105 -15.53 8.29 -1.48
CA VAL A 105 -16.52 9.15 -0.84
C VAL A 105 -17.90 8.48 -0.86
N ALA A 106 -18.31 7.94 -2.01
CA ALA A 106 -19.62 7.32 -2.16
C ALA A 106 -19.80 6.12 -1.23
N VAL A 107 -18.82 5.20 -1.16
CA VAL A 107 -18.90 4.02 -0.29
C VAL A 107 -18.84 4.41 1.18
N THR A 108 -17.96 5.34 1.56
CA THR A 108 -17.88 5.84 2.94
C THR A 108 -19.19 6.48 3.38
N TRP A 109 -19.83 7.25 2.51
CA TRP A 109 -21.15 7.84 2.77
C TRP A 109 -22.27 6.79 2.79
N LEU A 110 -22.28 5.84 1.84
CA LEU A 110 -23.29 4.78 1.77
C LEU A 110 -23.25 3.88 3.01
N LEU A 111 -22.06 3.56 3.53
CA LEU A 111 -21.93 2.76 4.75
C LEU A 111 -22.24 3.60 6.00
N GLY A 112 -21.60 4.77 6.13
CA GLY A 112 -21.72 5.63 7.30
C GLY A 112 -23.12 6.20 7.52
N SER A 113 -23.77 6.65 6.45
CA SER A 113 -25.08 7.30 6.49
C SER A 113 -26.20 6.40 5.99
N GLY A 114 -25.98 5.68 4.89
CA GLY A 114 -26.97 4.78 4.30
C GLY A 114 -27.23 3.56 5.18
N LEU A 115 -26.25 2.66 5.28
CA LEU A 115 -26.34 1.47 6.13
C LEU A 115 -26.42 1.87 7.61
N GLY A 116 -25.72 2.91 8.03
CA GLY A 116 -25.80 3.48 9.38
C GLY A 116 -27.19 3.87 9.84
N SER A 117 -28.09 4.26 8.91
CA SER A 117 -29.49 4.55 9.22
C SER A 117 -30.33 3.30 9.57
N ILE A 118 -29.87 2.12 9.16
CA ILE A 118 -30.54 0.83 9.35
C ILE A 118 -29.84 0.01 10.45
N SER A 119 -28.51 0.05 10.47
CA SER A 119 -27.64 -0.66 11.43
C SER A 119 -26.79 0.36 12.18
N PRO A 120 -27.08 0.60 13.48
CA PRO A 120 -26.36 1.57 14.30
C PRO A 120 -24.84 1.33 14.36
N ASP A 121 -24.39 0.09 14.18
CA ASP A 121 -22.96 -0.26 14.15
C ASP A 121 -22.20 0.52 13.06
N PHE A 122 -22.85 0.82 11.94
CA PHE A 122 -22.24 1.56 10.84
C PHE A 122 -22.49 3.08 10.90
N ALA A 123 -23.28 3.57 11.86
CA ALA A 123 -23.66 4.97 11.91
C ALA A 123 -22.43 5.88 12.09
N GLY A 124 -22.17 6.75 11.10
CA GLY A 124 -21.07 7.70 11.12
C GLY A 124 -21.13 8.69 12.29
N SER A 125 -22.30 8.83 12.93
CA SER A 125 -22.52 9.63 14.14
C SER A 125 -22.03 8.97 15.43
N ARG A 126 -21.56 7.72 15.40
CA ARG A 126 -20.92 7.08 16.55
C ARG A 126 -19.72 7.88 17.01
N GLU A 127 -19.47 7.88 18.31
CA GLU A 127 -18.35 8.58 18.94
C GLU A 127 -17.03 8.31 18.21
N GLY A 128 -16.24 9.37 18.03
CA GLY A 128 -14.97 9.30 17.29
C GLY A 128 -15.08 8.89 15.82
N GLY A 129 -16.30 8.78 15.25
CA GLY A 129 -16.52 8.30 13.90
C GLY A 129 -16.49 6.78 13.74
N LEU A 130 -16.61 6.00 14.82
CA LEU A 130 -16.45 4.53 14.82
C LEU A 130 -17.33 3.78 13.80
N GLY A 131 -18.47 4.32 13.37
CA GLY A 131 -19.27 3.72 12.31
C GLY A 131 -18.57 3.75 10.93
N TYR A 132 -17.83 4.82 10.64
CA TYR A 132 -16.96 4.88 9.46
C TYR A 132 -15.86 3.84 9.53
N PHE A 133 -15.23 3.70 10.70
CA PHE A 133 -14.21 2.68 10.93
C PHE A 133 -14.78 1.26 10.78
N THR A 134 -15.98 0.99 11.29
CA THR A 134 -16.67 -0.29 11.13
C THR A 134 -16.81 -0.66 9.65
N GLY A 135 -17.29 0.27 8.83
CA GLY A 135 -17.36 0.08 7.38
C GLY A 135 -15.98 -0.11 6.73
N ALA A 136 -14.98 0.66 7.15
CA ALA A 136 -13.65 0.62 6.58
C ALA A 136 -12.85 -0.62 6.99
N LEU A 137 -13.12 -1.22 8.14
CA LEU A 137 -12.45 -2.44 8.62
C LEU A 137 -12.65 -3.61 7.67
N PHE A 138 -13.75 -3.64 6.91
CA PHE A 138 -13.95 -4.59 5.81
C PHE A 138 -12.79 -4.61 4.81
N VAL A 139 -12.22 -3.44 4.53
CA VAL A 139 -11.15 -3.27 3.54
C VAL A 139 -9.89 -4.05 3.92
N LEU A 140 -9.57 -4.17 5.21
CA LEU A 140 -8.42 -4.96 5.69
C LEU A 140 -8.50 -6.42 5.22
N PHE A 141 -9.68 -7.03 5.37
CA PHE A 141 -9.94 -8.39 4.89
C PHE A 141 -9.90 -8.44 3.37
N GLY A 142 -10.40 -7.39 2.72
CA GLY A 142 -10.36 -7.24 1.27
C GLY A 142 -8.92 -7.24 0.72
N PHE A 143 -8.01 -6.52 1.36
CA PHE A 143 -6.60 -6.56 1.00
C PHE A 143 -6.04 -7.97 1.14
N ALA A 144 -6.29 -8.63 2.28
CA ALA A 144 -5.78 -9.97 2.52
C ALA A 144 -6.25 -10.98 1.47
N THR A 145 -7.48 -10.86 0.96
CA THR A 145 -8.06 -11.83 0.03
C THR A 145 -7.86 -11.43 -1.44
N TRP A 146 -8.29 -10.23 -1.87
CA TRP A 146 -8.21 -9.81 -3.28
C TRP A 146 -6.77 -9.64 -3.76
N VAL A 147 -5.88 -9.09 -2.94
CA VAL A 147 -4.46 -8.98 -3.32
C VAL A 147 -3.81 -10.35 -3.37
N MET A 148 -4.15 -11.28 -2.47
CA MET A 148 -3.64 -12.65 -2.51
C MET A 148 -4.02 -13.38 -3.78
N VAL A 149 -5.27 -13.23 -4.25
CA VAL A 149 -5.72 -13.84 -5.49
C VAL A 149 -4.92 -13.33 -6.69
N VAL A 150 -4.63 -12.03 -6.73
CA VAL A 150 -3.84 -11.44 -7.82
C VAL A 150 -2.37 -11.85 -7.72
N LEU A 151 -1.72 -11.58 -6.59
CA LEU A 151 -0.26 -11.74 -6.45
C LEU A 151 0.17 -13.20 -6.26
N ASN A 152 -0.59 -13.98 -5.49
CA ASN A 152 -0.17 -15.32 -5.10
C ASN A 152 -0.90 -16.42 -5.88
N TRP A 153 -2.21 -16.28 -6.14
CA TRP A 153 -2.93 -17.26 -6.96
C TRP A 153 -2.74 -17.00 -8.45
N GLN A 154 -2.22 -15.83 -8.83
CA GLN A 154 -1.99 -15.43 -10.22
C GLN A 154 -3.27 -15.50 -11.05
N HIS A 155 -4.36 -14.97 -10.49
CA HIS A 155 -5.69 -14.96 -11.09
C HIS A 155 -6.32 -16.34 -11.36
N TRP A 156 -5.82 -17.40 -10.71
CA TRP A 156 -6.46 -18.71 -10.75
C TRP A 156 -7.79 -18.69 -9.98
N PRO A 157 -8.87 -19.37 -10.44
CA PRO A 157 -8.94 -20.29 -11.58
C PRO A 157 -9.27 -19.65 -12.93
N TRP A 158 -9.53 -18.35 -13.00
CA TRP A 158 -10.07 -17.71 -14.20
C TRP A 158 -9.10 -17.73 -15.39
N THR A 159 -7.80 -17.62 -15.12
CA THR A 159 -6.75 -17.80 -16.15
C THR A 159 -6.74 -19.22 -16.73
N ALA A 160 -6.99 -20.25 -15.91
CA ALA A 160 -7.11 -21.63 -16.38
C ALA A 160 -8.36 -21.85 -17.24
N LEU A 161 -9.40 -21.06 -17.02
CA LEU A 161 -10.61 -21.02 -17.85
C LEU A 161 -10.43 -20.19 -19.15
N LYS A 162 -9.22 -19.70 -19.42
CA LYS A 162 -8.89 -18.84 -20.58
C LYS A 162 -9.73 -17.54 -20.64
N MET A 163 -10.20 -17.07 -19.50
CA MET A 163 -10.81 -15.75 -19.41
C MET A 163 -9.75 -14.67 -19.63
N THR A 164 -10.19 -13.47 -20.01
CA THR A 164 -9.32 -12.30 -20.18
C THR A 164 -9.83 -11.16 -19.30
N GLN A 165 -8.98 -10.16 -19.08
CA GLN A 165 -9.44 -8.93 -18.45
C GLN A 165 -10.50 -8.23 -19.33
N PRO A 166 -11.52 -7.57 -18.74
CA PRO A 166 -11.72 -7.35 -17.30
C PRO A 166 -12.51 -8.47 -16.61
N LEU A 167 -12.93 -9.51 -17.34
CA LEU A 167 -13.82 -10.53 -16.81
C LEU A 167 -13.18 -11.32 -15.66
N ILE A 168 -11.87 -11.59 -15.75
CA ILE A 168 -11.08 -12.16 -14.64
C ILE A 168 -11.30 -11.32 -13.37
N GLY A 169 -10.99 -10.03 -13.43
CA GLY A 169 -11.10 -9.13 -12.28
C GLY A 169 -12.53 -9.00 -11.74
N LEU A 170 -13.54 -8.94 -12.60
CA LEU A 170 -14.93 -8.89 -12.18
C LEU A 170 -15.35 -10.18 -11.44
N CYS A 171 -14.89 -11.34 -11.91
CA CYS A 171 -15.14 -12.58 -11.20
C CYS A 171 -14.36 -12.65 -9.88
N GLU A 172 -13.10 -12.20 -9.84
CA GLU A 172 -12.34 -12.10 -8.58
C GLU A 172 -13.07 -11.26 -7.55
N ILE A 173 -13.54 -10.07 -7.95
CA ILE A 173 -14.31 -9.18 -7.07
C ILE A 173 -15.54 -9.89 -6.52
N ALA A 174 -16.34 -10.50 -7.39
CA ALA A 174 -17.59 -11.16 -7.01
C ALA A 174 -17.40 -12.41 -6.13
N PHE A 175 -16.50 -13.32 -6.51
CA PHE A 175 -16.33 -14.60 -5.81
C PHE A 175 -15.55 -14.43 -4.51
N ILE A 176 -14.55 -13.55 -4.48
CA ILE A 176 -13.72 -13.32 -3.29
C ILE A 176 -14.42 -12.40 -2.28
N ALA A 177 -15.47 -11.66 -2.68
CA ALA A 177 -16.33 -10.97 -1.73
C ALA A 177 -16.91 -11.92 -0.65
N VAL A 178 -17.22 -13.18 -0.99
CA VAL A 178 -17.79 -14.16 -0.06
C VAL A 178 -16.84 -14.49 1.10
N PRO A 179 -15.58 -14.96 0.88
CA PRO A 179 -14.65 -15.16 1.97
C PRO A 179 -14.30 -13.86 2.70
N THR A 180 -14.21 -12.71 2.01
CA THR A 180 -13.98 -11.41 2.66
C THR A 180 -15.11 -11.05 3.64
N LEU A 181 -16.37 -11.16 3.21
CA LEU A 181 -17.55 -10.95 4.05
C LEU A 181 -17.56 -11.92 5.23
N THR A 182 -17.19 -13.19 5.00
CA THR A 182 -17.14 -14.19 6.06
C THR A 182 -16.11 -13.80 7.12
N LEU A 183 -14.89 -13.42 6.72
CA LEU A 183 -13.85 -12.98 7.65
C LEU A 183 -14.27 -11.70 8.38
N TYR A 184 -14.87 -10.74 7.68
CA TYR A 184 -15.38 -9.52 8.30
C TYR A 184 -16.48 -9.80 9.32
N VAL A 185 -17.46 -10.66 9.02
CA VAL A 185 -18.55 -10.98 9.94
C VAL A 185 -18.07 -11.80 11.15
N VAL A 186 -17.04 -12.63 10.99
CA VAL A 186 -16.52 -13.48 12.07
C VAL A 186 -15.53 -12.74 12.98
N PHE A 187 -14.63 -11.94 12.40
CA PHE A 187 -13.55 -11.28 13.15
C PHE A 187 -13.72 -9.76 13.24
N GLY A 188 -14.07 -9.11 12.14
CA GLY A 188 -14.12 -7.65 12.04
C GLY A 188 -15.29 -7.04 12.80
N LEU A 189 -16.52 -7.26 12.31
CA LEU A 189 -17.73 -6.65 12.84
C LEU A 189 -17.92 -6.90 14.35
N PRO A 190 -17.74 -8.12 14.89
CA PRO A 190 -17.88 -8.34 16.32
C PRO A 190 -16.90 -7.52 17.17
N SER A 191 -15.70 -7.21 16.66
CA SER A 191 -14.71 -6.43 17.41
C SER A 191 -15.06 -4.94 17.58
N VAL A 192 -16.03 -4.44 16.81
CA VAL A 192 -16.44 -3.01 16.79
C VAL A 192 -17.96 -2.79 16.91
N SER A 193 -18.73 -3.87 16.98
CA SER A 193 -20.20 -3.84 17.08
C SER A 193 -20.65 -3.47 18.50
N LEU A 194 -21.76 -2.73 18.58
CA LEU A 194 -22.43 -2.41 19.84
C LEU A 194 -23.15 -3.62 20.44
N SER A 195 -23.47 -4.62 19.62
CA SER A 195 -24.27 -5.78 20.01
C SER A 195 -23.43 -7.00 20.38
N ALA A 196 -22.14 -7.00 20.01
CA ALA A 196 -21.22 -8.08 20.36
C ALA A 196 -20.58 -7.80 21.71
N THR A 197 -20.72 -8.73 22.65
CA THR A 197 -20.17 -8.61 24.01
C THR A 197 -18.91 -9.44 24.23
N ASP A 198 -18.65 -10.43 23.37
CA ASP A 198 -17.51 -11.34 23.48
C ASP A 198 -16.93 -11.66 22.10
N PRO A 199 -16.19 -10.71 21.47
CA PRO A 199 -15.57 -10.95 20.18
C PRO A 199 -14.40 -11.94 20.31
N LEU A 200 -14.19 -12.76 19.27
CA LEU A 200 -13.09 -13.74 19.22
C LEU A 200 -11.70 -13.09 19.39
N MET A 201 -11.56 -11.84 18.93
CA MET A 201 -10.34 -11.05 18.99
C MET A 201 -10.72 -9.58 19.22
N THR A 202 -9.87 -8.87 19.96
CA THR A 202 -9.98 -7.41 20.09
C THR A 202 -9.70 -6.73 18.77
N VAL A 203 -10.21 -5.51 18.58
CA VAL A 203 -9.97 -4.72 17.36
C VAL A 203 -8.46 -4.54 17.09
N ASP A 204 -7.66 -4.27 18.12
CA ASP A 204 -6.20 -4.11 18.01
C ASP A 204 -5.53 -5.39 17.49
N THR A 205 -5.95 -6.54 18.01
CA THR A 205 -5.46 -7.86 17.57
C THR A 205 -5.89 -8.15 16.13
N VAL A 206 -7.15 -7.88 15.78
CA VAL A 206 -7.66 -8.06 14.41
C VAL A 206 -6.85 -7.22 13.42
N LEU A 207 -6.62 -5.95 13.73
CA LEU A 207 -5.80 -5.06 12.91
C LEU A 207 -4.38 -5.61 12.75
N GLY A 208 -3.66 -5.85 13.85
CA GLY A 208 -2.28 -6.32 13.81
C GLY A 208 -2.11 -7.66 13.10
N TRP A 209 -2.99 -8.62 13.40
CA TRP A 209 -2.88 -9.99 12.86
C TRP A 209 -3.24 -10.06 11.38
N PHE A 210 -4.38 -9.49 10.96
CA PHE A 210 -4.76 -9.50 9.55
C PHE A 210 -3.84 -8.64 8.69
N TYR A 211 -3.35 -7.51 9.20
CA TYR A 211 -2.38 -6.72 8.46
C TYR A 211 -1.05 -7.48 8.30
N SER A 212 -0.64 -8.27 9.30
CA SER A 212 0.53 -9.14 9.15
C SER A 212 0.35 -10.21 8.07
N ILE A 213 -0.88 -10.70 7.85
CA ILE A 213 -1.22 -11.56 6.71
C ILE A 213 -1.13 -10.79 5.39
N VAL A 214 -1.60 -9.53 5.33
CA VAL A 214 -1.44 -8.65 4.16
C VAL A 214 0.05 -8.46 3.83
N VAL A 215 0.88 -8.20 4.85
CA VAL A 215 2.34 -8.09 4.70
C VAL A 215 2.92 -9.40 4.14
N ALA A 216 2.53 -10.56 4.67
CA ALA A 216 2.97 -11.86 4.14
C ALA A 216 2.58 -12.06 2.67
N VAL A 217 1.36 -11.67 2.29
CA VAL A 217 0.84 -11.72 0.91
C VAL A 217 1.71 -10.87 -0.03
N ILE A 218 1.98 -9.60 0.34
CA ILE A 218 2.78 -8.69 -0.49
C ILE A 218 4.24 -9.14 -0.54
N LEU A 219 4.82 -9.49 0.62
CA LEU A 219 6.19 -9.97 0.73
C LEU A 219 6.40 -11.19 -0.15
N THR A 220 5.55 -12.20 -0.03
CA THR A 220 5.71 -13.43 -0.80
C THR A 220 5.37 -13.23 -2.27
N GLY A 221 4.27 -12.55 -2.58
CA GLY A 221 3.74 -12.41 -3.93
C GLY A 221 4.56 -11.45 -4.80
N GLN A 222 4.91 -10.28 -4.26
CA GLN A 222 5.57 -9.20 -5.01
C GLN A 222 7.07 -9.11 -4.73
N THR A 223 7.48 -9.22 -3.46
CA THR A 223 8.90 -9.02 -3.09
C THR A 223 9.72 -10.29 -3.28
N LEU A 224 9.11 -11.45 -3.10
CA LEU A 224 9.72 -12.77 -3.31
C LEU A 224 9.31 -13.43 -4.64
N ASP A 225 8.68 -12.69 -5.56
CA ASP A 225 8.20 -13.18 -6.87
C ASP A 225 7.34 -14.46 -6.79
N ASN A 226 6.54 -14.58 -5.73
CA ASN A 226 5.73 -15.74 -5.41
C ASN A 226 6.54 -17.06 -5.25
N TRP A 227 7.87 -16.96 -5.03
CA TRP A 227 8.79 -18.09 -5.01
C TRP A 227 8.35 -19.21 -4.05
N PRO A 228 8.00 -18.97 -2.78
CA PRO A 228 7.65 -20.05 -1.85
C PRO A 228 6.47 -20.89 -2.33
N TRP A 229 5.50 -20.26 -3.00
CA TRP A 229 4.25 -20.90 -3.41
C TRP A 229 4.33 -21.53 -4.79
N LYS A 230 5.19 -21.02 -5.68
CA LYS A 230 5.49 -21.61 -6.99
C LYS A 230 6.12 -23.01 -6.87
N LEU A 231 6.82 -23.30 -5.77
CA LEU A 231 7.40 -24.63 -5.51
C LEU A 231 6.36 -25.76 -5.47
N PHE A 232 5.08 -25.44 -5.25
CA PHE A 232 3.97 -26.40 -5.24
C PHE A 232 3.42 -26.73 -6.65
N GLY A 233 4.05 -26.21 -7.70
CA GLY A 233 3.74 -26.48 -9.11
C GLY A 233 3.01 -25.31 -9.76
N GLY A 234 1.68 -25.27 -9.63
CA GLY A 234 0.87 -24.21 -10.25
C GLY A 234 -0.63 -24.38 -10.03
N GLY A 235 -1.39 -23.37 -10.47
CA GLY A 235 -2.85 -23.35 -10.40
C GLY A 235 -3.37 -23.53 -8.97
N GLY A 236 -4.35 -24.41 -8.79
CA GLY A 236 -5.00 -24.64 -7.49
C GLY A 236 -4.06 -25.08 -6.37
N ARG A 237 -2.95 -25.80 -6.67
CA ARG A 237 -1.97 -26.20 -5.64
C ARG A 237 -1.24 -24.99 -5.07
N THR A 238 -0.79 -24.09 -5.95
CA THR A 238 -0.17 -22.83 -5.55
C THR A 238 -1.17 -21.93 -4.83
N ALA A 239 -2.43 -21.88 -5.26
CA ALA A 239 -3.47 -21.12 -4.58
C ALA A 239 -3.71 -21.61 -3.14
N VAL A 240 -3.85 -22.91 -2.93
CA VAL A 240 -4.03 -23.50 -1.58
C VAL A 240 -2.78 -23.30 -0.72
N ALA A 241 -1.59 -23.56 -1.27
CA ALA A 241 -0.33 -23.37 -0.57
C ALA A 241 -0.10 -21.91 -0.18
N ALA A 242 -0.39 -20.97 -1.06
CA ALA A 242 -0.33 -19.53 -0.78
C ALA A 242 -1.32 -19.11 0.29
N THR A 243 -2.55 -19.63 0.26
CA THR A 243 -3.59 -19.29 1.24
C THR A 243 -3.19 -19.71 2.64
N LEU A 244 -2.84 -20.99 2.82
CA LEU A 244 -2.43 -21.52 4.11
C LEU A 244 -1.05 -20.97 4.52
N GLY A 245 -0.12 -20.88 3.57
CA GLY A 245 1.24 -20.40 3.79
C GLY A 245 1.29 -18.94 4.23
N ASN A 246 0.53 -18.04 3.58
CA ASN A 246 0.45 -16.64 3.98
C ASN A 246 -0.30 -16.45 5.31
N LEU A 247 -1.29 -17.30 5.61
CA LEU A 247 -1.94 -17.30 6.94
C LEU A 247 -0.93 -17.67 8.03
N CYS A 248 -0.18 -18.77 7.86
CA CYS A 248 0.84 -19.20 8.81
C CYS A 248 1.98 -18.18 8.92
N LEU A 249 2.50 -17.70 7.79
CA LEU A 249 3.58 -16.71 7.76
C LEU A 249 3.14 -15.38 8.36
N GLY A 250 1.94 -14.89 8.02
CA GLY A 250 1.37 -13.68 8.60
C GLY A 250 1.18 -13.79 10.10
N THR A 251 0.75 -14.95 10.59
CA THR A 251 0.68 -15.24 12.03
C THR A 251 2.06 -15.20 12.67
N ALA A 252 3.07 -15.79 12.03
CA ALA A 252 4.45 -15.72 12.54
C ALA A 252 4.97 -14.27 12.54
N ILE A 253 4.71 -13.50 11.49
CA ILE A 253 5.06 -12.06 11.41
C ILE A 253 4.40 -11.31 12.56
N TYR A 254 3.11 -11.52 12.82
CA TYR A 254 2.42 -10.87 13.93
C TYR A 254 3.12 -11.09 15.28
N PHE A 255 3.42 -12.34 15.63
CA PHE A 255 4.11 -12.66 16.88
C PHE A 255 5.56 -12.19 16.94
N LEU A 256 6.22 -12.00 15.80
CA LEU A 256 7.56 -11.40 15.74
C LEU A 256 7.52 -9.87 15.83
N MET A 257 6.48 -9.24 15.29
CA MET A 257 6.35 -7.79 15.23
C MET A 257 5.91 -7.17 16.54
N ILE A 258 5.19 -7.89 17.42
CA ILE A 258 4.85 -7.41 18.77
C ILE A 258 6.12 -7.10 19.59
N PRO A 259 7.03 -8.07 19.86
CA PRO A 259 8.23 -7.77 20.64
C PRO A 259 9.17 -6.80 19.90
N LEU A 260 9.15 -6.78 18.56
CA LEU A 260 9.87 -5.76 17.82
C LEU A 260 9.29 -4.36 18.11
N ALA A 261 7.96 -4.19 18.09
CA ALA A 261 7.32 -2.93 18.43
C ALA A 261 7.66 -2.49 19.86
N GLU A 262 7.64 -3.40 20.83
CA GLU A 262 8.04 -3.11 22.21
C GLU A 262 9.48 -2.56 22.29
N VAL A 263 10.40 -3.19 21.57
CA VAL A 263 11.80 -2.75 21.51
C VAL A 263 11.95 -1.40 20.82
N LEU A 264 11.21 -1.16 19.73
CA LEU A 264 11.32 0.07 18.95
C LEU A 264 10.68 1.28 19.65
N LEU A 265 9.58 1.08 20.37
CA LEU A 265 8.87 2.13 21.11
C LEU A 265 9.47 2.37 22.50
N GLY A 266 10.12 1.36 23.09
CA GLY A 266 10.63 1.40 24.44
C GLY A 266 9.57 0.98 25.48
N SER A 267 10.05 0.58 26.66
CA SER A 267 9.20 -0.02 27.70
C SER A 267 8.12 0.92 28.21
N GLN A 268 8.43 2.21 28.41
CA GLN A 268 7.46 3.17 28.94
C GLN A 268 6.26 3.34 28.01
N ALA A 269 6.50 3.63 26.72
CA ALA A 269 5.41 3.79 25.76
C ALA A 269 4.63 2.48 25.57
N SER A 270 5.32 1.34 25.59
CA SER A 270 4.68 0.02 25.47
C SER A 270 3.76 -0.29 26.67
N ASP A 271 4.20 0.04 27.88
CA ASP A 271 3.41 -0.13 29.10
C ASP A 271 2.16 0.78 29.10
N GLU A 272 2.30 2.03 28.61
CA GLU A 272 1.18 2.97 28.47
C GLU A 272 0.17 2.54 27.40
N LEU A 273 0.64 1.98 26.28
CA LEU A 273 -0.21 1.45 25.22
C LEU A 273 -1.00 0.21 25.66
N GLY A 274 -0.42 -0.65 26.51
CA GLY A 274 -1.07 -1.87 26.99
C GLY A 274 -1.56 -2.75 25.83
N SER A 275 -2.87 -3.04 25.78
CA SER A 275 -3.45 -3.89 24.73
C SER A 275 -3.39 -3.27 23.33
N VAL A 276 -3.29 -1.93 23.24
CA VAL A 276 -3.21 -1.20 21.96
C VAL A 276 -1.92 -1.56 21.23
N LEU A 277 -0.88 -2.00 21.93
CA LEU A 277 0.37 -2.50 21.33
C LEU A 277 0.12 -3.60 20.27
N HIS A 278 -0.95 -4.39 20.42
CA HIS A 278 -1.31 -5.43 19.45
C HIS A 278 -1.68 -4.90 18.06
N GLN A 279 -1.95 -3.60 17.91
CA GLN A 279 -2.14 -2.96 16.61
C GLN A 279 -0.82 -2.57 15.92
N PHE A 280 0.29 -2.46 16.65
CA PHE A 280 1.58 -1.99 16.11
C PHE A 280 2.24 -2.90 15.06
N PRO A 281 1.98 -4.22 15.01
CA PRO A 281 2.31 -5.03 13.84
C PRO A 281 1.73 -4.47 12.53
N ALA A 282 0.53 -3.87 12.56
CA ALA A 282 -0.03 -3.19 11.39
C ALA A 282 0.69 -1.87 11.07
N GLN A 283 1.13 -1.14 12.10
CA GLN A 283 1.86 0.13 11.95
C GLN A 283 3.25 -0.07 11.33
N ILE A 284 4.01 -1.08 11.79
CA ILE A 284 5.26 -1.49 11.14
C ILE A 284 4.96 -2.09 9.76
N GLY A 285 3.88 -2.88 9.67
CA GLY A 285 3.43 -3.52 8.45
C GLY A 285 3.14 -2.55 7.32
N VAL A 286 2.48 -1.41 7.59
CA VAL A 286 2.17 -0.42 6.55
C VAL A 286 3.41 0.31 6.04
N CYS A 287 4.37 0.61 6.93
CA CYS A 287 5.68 1.09 6.51
C CYS A 287 6.38 0.07 5.59
N TRP A 288 6.26 -1.22 5.88
CA TRP A 288 6.83 -2.27 5.05
C TRP A 288 6.10 -2.44 3.72
N ALA A 289 4.77 -2.45 3.74
CA ALA A 289 3.95 -2.50 2.54
C ALA A 289 4.27 -1.32 1.60
N PHE A 290 4.41 -0.12 2.14
CA PHE A 290 4.86 1.05 1.38
C PHE A 290 6.16 0.78 0.65
N TRP A 291 7.21 0.34 1.33
CA TRP A 291 8.50 0.08 0.69
C TRP A 291 8.43 -1.08 -0.30
N MET A 292 7.66 -2.14 -0.03
CA MET A 292 7.49 -3.24 -1.00
C MET A 292 6.80 -2.76 -2.29
N ILE A 293 5.76 -1.94 -2.17
CA ILE A 293 5.01 -1.35 -3.30
C ILE A 293 5.89 -0.34 -4.05
N PHE A 294 6.50 0.59 -3.33
CA PHE A 294 7.34 1.62 -3.91
C PHE A 294 8.57 1.02 -4.59
N TRP A 295 9.20 0.00 -3.99
CA TRP A 295 10.35 -0.66 -4.58
C TRP A 295 10.05 -1.33 -5.91
N ALA A 296 8.92 -2.02 -6.00
CA ALA A 296 8.48 -2.67 -7.24
C ALA A 296 8.20 -1.63 -8.35
N ASN A 297 7.54 -0.52 -8.02
CA ASN A 297 7.06 0.44 -9.03
C ASN A 297 8.07 1.56 -9.35
N GLY A 298 8.83 2.03 -8.37
CA GLY A 298 9.79 3.13 -8.51
C GLY A 298 11.20 2.67 -8.85
N PHE A 299 11.63 1.52 -8.32
CA PHE A 299 12.99 0.99 -8.50
C PHE A 299 13.04 -0.26 -9.40
N GLY A 300 11.87 -0.78 -9.83
CA GLY A 300 11.79 -1.88 -10.80
C GLY A 300 12.28 -3.23 -10.28
N ASN A 301 12.30 -3.43 -8.95
CA ASN A 301 12.61 -4.73 -8.35
C ASN A 301 13.98 -5.33 -8.76
N ARG A 302 14.97 -4.50 -9.09
CA ARG A 302 16.29 -4.90 -9.67
C ARG A 302 17.16 -5.81 -8.79
N PHE A 303 16.93 -5.87 -7.48
CA PHE A 303 17.69 -6.76 -6.60
C PHE A 303 17.08 -8.16 -6.51
N ALA A 304 17.92 -9.14 -6.15
CA ALA A 304 17.47 -10.50 -5.85
C ALA A 304 16.40 -10.51 -4.75
N PRO A 305 15.42 -11.44 -4.79
CA PRO A 305 14.26 -11.40 -3.90
C PRO A 305 14.59 -11.32 -2.39
N PRO A 306 15.54 -12.09 -1.85
CA PRO A 306 15.92 -11.98 -0.44
C PRO A 306 16.51 -10.61 -0.07
N VAL A 307 17.29 -10.01 -0.98
CA VAL A 307 17.88 -8.69 -0.77
C VAL A 307 16.79 -7.62 -0.73
N ARG A 308 15.78 -7.71 -1.62
CA ARG A 308 14.61 -6.81 -1.59
C ARG A 308 13.82 -6.95 -0.29
N ALA A 309 13.63 -8.17 0.20
CA ALA A 309 12.90 -8.42 1.45
C ALA A 309 13.61 -7.77 2.64
N VAL A 310 14.93 -7.97 2.78
CA VAL A 310 15.72 -7.35 3.84
C VAL A 310 15.76 -5.83 3.69
N LEU A 311 15.99 -5.33 2.48
CA LEU A 311 16.08 -3.89 2.22
C LEU A 311 14.76 -3.17 2.55
N THR A 312 13.64 -3.70 2.07
CA THR A 312 12.33 -3.10 2.33
C THR A 312 11.95 -3.17 3.81
N LEU A 313 12.35 -4.21 4.54
CA LEU A 313 12.17 -4.30 5.99
C LEU A 313 13.02 -3.28 6.74
N VAL A 314 14.30 -3.12 6.39
CA VAL A 314 15.19 -2.12 7.01
C VAL A 314 14.64 -0.71 6.80
N LEU A 315 14.22 -0.41 5.57
CA LEU A 315 13.59 0.87 5.24
C LEU A 315 12.27 1.06 6.01
N ALA A 316 11.47 0.00 6.19
CA ALA A 316 10.24 0.05 6.97
C ALA A 316 10.48 0.41 8.44
N VAL A 317 11.45 -0.24 9.08
CA VAL A 317 11.82 0.05 10.48
C VAL A 317 12.34 1.49 10.59
N GLY A 318 13.16 1.94 9.65
CA GLY A 318 13.63 3.32 9.59
C GLY A 318 12.48 4.33 9.43
N THR A 319 11.52 4.05 8.56
CA THR A 319 10.32 4.87 8.37
C THR A 319 9.44 4.87 9.61
N PHE A 320 9.22 3.73 10.24
CA PHE A 320 8.44 3.61 11.48
C PHE A 320 9.04 4.46 12.60
N LEU A 321 10.35 4.33 12.83
CA LEU A 321 11.05 5.11 13.85
C LEU A 321 10.98 6.61 13.54
N LEU A 322 11.27 7.01 12.30
CA LEU A 322 11.19 8.41 11.88
C LEU A 322 9.76 8.97 11.99
N TYR A 323 8.76 8.13 11.69
CA TYR A 323 7.36 8.49 11.77
C TYR A 323 6.98 8.90 13.19
N TYR A 324 7.13 7.96 14.12
CA TYR A 324 6.66 8.11 15.49
C TYR A 324 7.51 9.06 16.33
N SER A 325 8.80 9.23 16.01
CA SER A 325 9.69 10.13 16.77
C SER A 325 9.71 11.58 16.28
N VAL A 326 9.34 11.84 15.01
CA VAL A 326 9.48 13.18 14.42
C VAL A 326 8.28 13.56 13.56
N VAL A 327 7.96 12.77 12.53
CA VAL A 327 7.04 13.18 11.48
C VAL A 327 5.62 13.34 11.99
N ALA A 328 5.12 12.40 12.80
CA ALA A 328 3.74 12.43 13.30
C ALA A 328 3.46 13.72 14.09
N GLU A 329 4.33 14.08 15.04
CA GLU A 329 4.16 15.28 15.86
C GLU A 329 4.47 16.57 15.08
N HIS A 330 5.67 16.68 14.51
CA HIS A 330 6.21 17.95 14.04
C HIS A 330 5.82 18.32 12.61
N VAL A 331 5.44 17.32 11.82
CA VAL A 331 5.14 17.50 10.40
C VAL A 331 3.65 17.30 10.14
N LEU A 332 3.04 16.26 10.70
CA LEU A 332 1.63 15.89 10.46
C LEU A 332 0.68 16.37 11.56
N HIS A 333 1.21 16.93 12.65
CA HIS A 333 0.48 17.44 13.82
C HIS A 333 -0.52 16.43 14.40
N GLU A 334 -0.18 15.14 14.32
CA GLU A 334 -1.00 14.08 14.86
C GLU A 334 -0.89 14.04 16.40
N PRO A 335 -2.01 13.74 17.11
CA PRO A 335 -2.03 13.73 18.56
C PRO A 335 -1.16 12.62 19.15
N GLU A 336 -0.69 12.83 20.37
CA GLU A 336 0.05 11.84 21.15
C GLU A 336 -0.87 10.66 21.54
N VAL A 337 -0.34 9.43 21.43
CA VAL A 337 -1.05 8.20 21.80
C VAL A 337 -0.42 7.48 22.99
N ALA A 338 0.87 7.72 23.24
CA ALA A 338 1.63 7.32 24.43
C ALA A 338 2.85 8.23 24.54
N ALA A 339 3.53 8.24 25.68
CA ALA A 339 4.67 9.10 25.93
C ALA A 339 5.72 9.05 24.80
N GLY A 340 5.88 10.16 24.08
CA GLY A 340 6.83 10.29 22.97
C GLY A 340 6.48 9.50 21.70
N VAL A 341 5.22 9.06 21.57
CA VAL A 341 4.69 8.32 20.43
C VAL A 341 3.44 9.06 19.94
N ASN A 342 3.54 9.62 18.73
CA ASN A 342 2.46 10.40 18.14
C ASN A 342 1.84 9.69 16.94
N GLY A 343 0.52 9.84 16.83
CA GLY A 343 -0.18 9.57 15.59
C GLY A 343 -0.40 8.10 15.23
N ASN A 344 -0.67 7.89 13.94
CA ASN A 344 -1.11 6.61 13.40
C ASN A 344 -0.57 6.42 11.98
N ALA A 345 0.47 5.58 11.83
CA ALA A 345 1.11 5.36 10.53
C ALA A 345 0.13 4.84 9.45
N LEU A 346 -0.91 4.08 9.83
CA LEU A 346 -1.98 3.66 8.90
C LEU A 346 -2.77 4.83 8.29
N GLY A 347 -2.71 6.03 8.85
CA GLY A 347 -3.29 7.23 8.23
C GLY A 347 -2.42 7.73 7.10
N PHE A 348 -1.26 8.31 7.45
CA PHE A 348 -0.42 8.99 6.47
C PHE A 348 0.38 8.05 5.56
N ILE A 349 0.84 6.89 6.04
CA ILE A 349 1.63 5.99 5.18
C ILE A 349 0.73 5.32 4.12
N ASP A 350 -0.50 4.95 4.46
CA ASP A 350 -1.47 4.49 3.45
C ASP A 350 -1.85 5.63 2.48
N TRP A 351 -1.92 6.87 2.95
CA TRP A 351 -2.08 8.04 2.07
C TRP A 351 -0.93 8.17 1.07
N LEU A 352 0.30 7.96 1.54
CA LEU A 352 1.50 7.94 0.70
C LEU A 352 1.50 6.75 -0.27
N VAL A 353 1.02 5.58 0.15
CA VAL A 353 0.81 4.41 -0.73
C VAL A 353 -0.19 4.74 -1.82
N LEU A 354 -1.32 5.35 -1.48
CA LEU A 354 -2.34 5.75 -2.45
C LEU A 354 -1.76 6.68 -3.50
N TRP A 355 -1.03 7.73 -3.09
CA TRP A 355 -0.38 8.65 -4.02
C TRP A 355 0.72 8.00 -4.82
N THR A 356 1.46 7.06 -4.24
CA THR A 356 2.44 6.25 -5.00
C THR A 356 1.74 5.50 -6.12
N LEU A 357 0.62 4.82 -5.84
CA LEU A 357 -0.13 4.09 -6.85
C LEU A 357 -0.73 5.04 -7.90
N ILE A 358 -1.32 6.17 -7.48
CA ILE A 358 -1.93 7.13 -8.40
C ILE A 358 -0.86 7.79 -9.28
N TYR A 359 0.25 8.26 -8.73
CA TYR A 359 1.29 8.98 -9.47
C TYR A 359 2.18 8.04 -10.27
N VAL A 360 2.77 7.02 -9.62
CA VAL A 360 3.76 6.14 -10.26
C VAL A 360 3.07 5.21 -11.24
N VAL A 361 1.89 4.67 -10.91
CA VAL A 361 1.16 3.72 -11.78
C VAL A 361 0.09 4.42 -12.63
N GLY A 362 -0.77 5.25 -12.02
CA GLY A 362 -1.88 5.90 -12.73
C GLY A 362 -1.42 6.97 -13.72
N PHE A 363 -0.56 7.90 -13.28
CA PHE A 363 0.08 8.91 -14.14
C PHE A 363 1.34 8.39 -14.85
N GLU A 364 1.76 7.16 -14.55
CA GLU A 364 2.99 6.53 -15.07
C GLU A 364 4.20 7.48 -14.91
N SER A 365 4.39 8.01 -13.70
CA SER A 365 5.49 8.92 -13.36
C SER A 365 5.58 10.14 -14.30
N LEU A 366 4.43 10.77 -14.59
CA LEU A 366 4.34 11.89 -15.53
C LEU A 366 5.37 12.98 -15.16
N GLY A 367 6.14 13.42 -16.17
CA GLY A 367 7.26 14.36 -15.99
C GLY A 367 8.61 13.70 -15.75
N LEU A 368 8.66 12.46 -15.25
CA LEU A 368 9.89 11.72 -14.94
C LEU A 368 10.19 10.59 -15.93
N ARG A 369 9.26 10.27 -16.85
CA ARG A 369 9.40 9.14 -17.81
C ARG A 369 10.70 9.10 -18.59
N ARG A 370 11.29 10.26 -18.90
CA ARG A 370 12.55 10.34 -19.66
C ARG A 370 13.75 9.80 -18.88
N TRP A 371 13.63 9.70 -17.55
CA TRP A 371 14.65 9.16 -16.64
C TRP A 371 14.38 7.69 -16.28
N GLY A 372 13.23 7.15 -16.67
CA GLY A 372 12.92 5.74 -16.46
C GLY A 372 13.87 4.82 -17.24
N PRO A 373 14.05 3.57 -16.79
CA PRO A 373 14.86 2.59 -17.51
C PRO A 373 14.29 2.34 -18.92
N ARG A 374 15.14 2.32 -19.94
CA ARG A 374 14.71 1.99 -21.32
C ARG A 374 14.61 0.47 -21.49
N PRO A 375 13.79 -0.03 -22.42
CA PRO A 375 13.70 -1.47 -22.70
C PRO A 375 15.06 -2.11 -23.04
N ALA A 376 15.96 -1.37 -23.71
CA ALA A 376 17.32 -1.84 -24.01
C ALA A 376 18.19 -2.08 -22.75
N ASP A 377 17.89 -1.40 -21.63
CA ASP A 377 18.62 -1.54 -20.36
C ASP A 377 18.17 -2.79 -19.55
N ILE A 378 17.27 -3.61 -20.11
CA ILE A 378 16.74 -4.85 -19.49
C ILE A 378 17.37 -6.09 -20.16
N ASP A 379 17.74 -5.98 -21.43
CA ASP A 379 18.29 -7.10 -22.22
C ASP A 379 19.82 -7.26 -22.05
N GLU A 380 20.57 -6.21 -21.69
CA GLU A 380 22.01 -6.29 -21.40
C GLU A 380 22.32 -6.93 -20.03
N GLU A 381 21.43 -6.82 -19.05
CA GLU A 381 21.59 -7.47 -17.73
C GLU A 381 21.30 -8.98 -17.79
N THR A 382 20.48 -9.44 -18.73
CA THR A 382 20.18 -10.88 -18.90
C THR A 382 21.23 -11.63 -19.72
N THR A 383 22.15 -10.93 -20.38
CA THR A 383 23.20 -11.54 -21.22
C THR A 383 24.58 -11.59 -20.56
N THR A 384 24.74 -11.00 -19.38
CA THR A 384 26.03 -10.97 -18.67
C THR A 384 26.19 -12.02 -17.55
N ASP A 385 25.12 -12.76 -17.23
CA ASP A 385 25.10 -13.82 -16.20
C ASP A 385 24.79 -15.23 -16.75
N SER A 386 25.09 -15.50 -18.04
CA SER A 386 24.97 -16.84 -18.65
C SER A 386 26.29 -17.58 -18.78
#